data_AF-A0A7W0MKJ3-F1
#
_entry.id   AF-A0A7W0MKJ3-F1
#
_cell.length_a   1.000
_cell.length_b   1.000
_cell.length_c   1.000
_cell.angle_alpha   90.00
_cell.angle_beta   90.00
_cell.angle_gamma   90.00
#
_symmetry.space_group_name_H-M   'P 1'
#
loop_
_entity.id
_entity.type
_entity.pdbx_description
1 polymer ?
#
loop_
_entity_poly.entity_id
_entity_poly.type
_entity_poly.pdbx_seq_one_letter_code
_entity_poly.pdbx_strand_id
1 'polypeptide(L)'
;MATDHLVPQDLRDLYHVREWRNAAGVLATACPDEWGEIIEVLRDFRLLRSEILTAGGGLSPISQQVNGAFGARGWREMKFETKIVVGDTTYASPTHAVDCFKGRVALELEWNNKDPFFDRDLNNFRLLFDLRAIDVGVILTRATELQKVFDGLGKGASYGASTTHHTKLWPRVEGGGGGGCPVLTFAIRPELYVDDGPEALERAVKAKAERAARRRMRSGVPLDLGSEEGDAE
;
A
#
# COMPACT_ATOMS: atom_id res chain seq x y z
N MET A 1 4.58 -5.59 -27.25
CA MET A 1 4.65 -4.11 -27.27
C MET A 1 4.18 -3.65 -25.91
N ALA A 2 4.88 -2.69 -25.30
CA ALA A 2 4.43 -2.08 -24.06
C ALA A 2 3.05 -1.39 -24.25
N THR A 3 2.18 -1.53 -23.28
CA THR A 3 0.84 -0.94 -23.15
C THR A 3 0.76 0.18 -22.11
N ASP A 4 1.87 0.58 -21.49
CA ASP A 4 1.95 1.69 -20.54
C ASP A 4 1.46 3.05 -21.10
N HIS A 5 1.45 3.20 -22.43
CA HIS A 5 0.80 4.32 -23.12
C HIS A 5 -0.70 4.46 -22.80
N LEU A 6 -1.37 3.37 -22.38
CA LEU A 6 -2.78 3.37 -21.96
C LEU A 6 -3.01 4.01 -20.59
N VAL A 7 -1.95 4.22 -19.80
CA VAL A 7 -2.04 5.02 -18.58
C VAL A 7 -2.26 6.49 -18.97
N PRO A 8 -3.23 7.22 -18.40
CA PRO A 8 -3.42 8.63 -18.72
C PRO A 8 -2.16 9.48 -18.50
N GLN A 9 -1.92 10.47 -19.36
CA GLN A 9 -0.69 11.29 -19.31
C GLN A 9 -0.58 12.07 -17.99
N ASP A 10 -1.69 12.60 -17.49
CA ASP A 10 -1.76 13.27 -16.19
C ASP A 10 -1.27 12.38 -15.04
N LEU A 11 -1.54 11.06 -15.09
CA LEU A 11 -0.98 10.13 -14.12
C LEU A 11 0.51 9.86 -14.35
N ARG A 12 0.98 9.76 -15.60
CA ARG A 12 2.42 9.61 -15.87
C ARG A 12 3.25 10.83 -15.43
N ASP A 13 2.62 12.00 -15.37
CA ASP A 13 3.25 13.21 -14.86
C ASP A 13 3.37 13.19 -13.32
N LEU A 14 2.49 12.46 -12.64
CA LEU A 14 2.41 12.38 -11.16
C LEU A 14 3.03 11.10 -10.59
N TYR A 15 3.17 10.04 -11.39
CA TYR A 15 3.68 8.73 -10.99
C TYR A 15 4.75 8.24 -11.96
N HIS A 16 5.81 7.60 -11.44
CA HIS A 16 6.60 6.74 -12.32
C HIS A 16 5.84 5.45 -12.56
N VAL A 17 5.55 5.18 -13.82
CA VAL A 17 4.80 3.99 -14.25
C VAL A 17 5.76 3.00 -14.87
N ARG A 18 5.68 1.74 -14.43
CA ARG A 18 6.29 0.61 -15.14
C ARG A 18 5.34 -0.56 -15.17
N GLU A 19 5.34 -1.26 -16.28
CA GLU A 19 4.53 -2.46 -16.45
C GLU A 19 5.39 -3.69 -16.77
N TRP A 20 4.76 -4.84 -16.59
CA TRP A 20 5.27 -6.14 -16.97
C TRP A 20 4.15 -6.93 -17.65
N ARG A 21 4.48 -7.61 -18.76
CA ARG A 21 3.54 -8.44 -19.55
C ARG A 21 2.23 -7.72 -19.94
N ASN A 22 2.33 -6.48 -20.39
CA ASN A 22 1.22 -5.67 -20.91
C ASN A 22 0.07 -5.46 -19.90
N ALA A 23 0.43 -5.26 -18.62
CA ALA A 23 -0.54 -5.16 -17.53
C ALA A 23 -1.56 -4.04 -17.73
N ALA A 24 -1.14 -2.90 -18.29
CA ALA A 24 -2.07 -1.81 -18.59
C ALA A 24 -3.10 -2.22 -19.66
N GLY A 25 -2.70 -3.03 -20.66
CA GLY A 25 -3.60 -3.61 -21.64
C GLY A 25 -4.62 -4.57 -21.03
N VAL A 26 -4.20 -5.42 -20.09
CA VAL A 26 -5.11 -6.33 -19.36
C VAL A 26 -6.13 -5.51 -18.56
N LEU A 27 -5.70 -4.52 -17.79
CA LEU A 27 -6.58 -3.63 -17.04
C LEU A 27 -7.58 -2.93 -17.96
N ALA A 28 -7.11 -2.31 -19.04
CA ALA A 28 -7.96 -1.52 -19.93
C ALA A 28 -8.99 -2.35 -20.73
N THR A 29 -8.79 -3.66 -20.87
CA THR A 29 -9.65 -4.51 -21.71
C THR A 29 -10.44 -5.56 -20.92
N ALA A 30 -9.79 -6.28 -20.02
CA ALA A 30 -10.40 -7.36 -19.24
C ALA A 30 -11.00 -6.86 -17.92
N CYS A 31 -10.51 -5.73 -17.38
CA CYS A 31 -10.97 -5.15 -16.11
C CYS A 31 -11.24 -3.64 -16.21
N PRO A 32 -12.04 -3.17 -17.19
CA PRO A 32 -12.16 -1.74 -17.49
C PRO A 32 -12.79 -0.92 -16.36
N ASP A 33 -13.70 -1.51 -15.58
CA ASP A 33 -14.35 -0.84 -14.45
C ASP A 33 -13.35 -0.64 -13.29
N GLU A 34 -12.62 -1.69 -12.92
CA GLU A 34 -11.54 -1.60 -11.92
C GLU A 34 -10.45 -0.63 -12.38
N TRP A 35 -10.13 -0.63 -13.68
CA TRP A 35 -9.14 0.28 -14.25
C TRP A 35 -9.55 1.75 -14.12
N GLY A 36 -10.80 2.07 -14.45
CA GLY A 36 -11.35 3.42 -14.26
C GLY A 36 -11.28 3.85 -12.80
N GLU A 37 -11.62 2.95 -11.87
CA GLU A 37 -11.55 3.23 -10.43
C GLU A 37 -10.12 3.46 -9.93
N ILE A 38 -9.15 2.67 -10.39
CA ILE A 38 -7.73 2.88 -10.09
C ILE A 38 -7.30 4.27 -10.58
N ILE A 39 -7.65 4.64 -11.81
CA ILE A 39 -7.32 5.96 -12.37
C ILE A 39 -7.87 7.09 -11.48
N GLU A 40 -9.15 7.04 -11.11
CA GLU A 40 -9.77 8.09 -10.29
C GLU A 40 -9.13 8.16 -8.90
N VAL A 41 -8.88 7.02 -8.25
CA VAL A 41 -8.22 7.01 -6.93
C VAL A 41 -6.81 7.60 -7.02
N LEU A 42 -6.02 7.24 -8.03
CA LEU A 42 -4.67 7.77 -8.22
C LEU A 42 -4.67 9.26 -8.60
N ARG A 43 -5.68 9.72 -9.35
CA ARG A 43 -5.83 11.13 -9.73
C ARG A 43 -6.17 12.01 -8.53
N ASP A 44 -7.01 11.51 -7.63
CA ASP A 44 -7.45 12.23 -6.42
C ASP A 44 -6.43 12.19 -5.28
N PHE A 45 -5.55 11.19 -5.26
CA PHE A 45 -4.57 11.02 -4.19
C PHE A 45 -3.63 12.24 -4.08
N ARG A 46 -3.38 12.68 -2.85
CA ARG A 46 -2.36 13.69 -2.53
C ARG A 46 -1.58 13.24 -1.31
N LEU A 47 -0.27 13.42 -1.35
CA LEU A 47 0.64 13.12 -0.24
C LEU A 47 0.76 14.36 0.66
N LEU A 48 0.01 14.38 1.77
CA LEU A 48 -0.09 15.58 2.59
C LEU A 48 1.06 15.70 3.59
N ARG A 49 1.52 16.93 3.83
CA ARG A 49 2.53 17.23 4.88
C ARG A 49 2.05 16.77 6.26
N SER A 50 0.81 17.06 6.61
CA SER A 50 0.23 16.65 7.89
C SER A 50 0.29 15.13 8.12
N GLU A 51 0.08 14.33 7.07
CA GLU A 51 0.12 12.87 7.11
C GLU A 51 1.54 12.32 7.25
N ILE A 52 2.53 12.92 6.59
CA ILE A 52 3.95 12.55 6.72
C ILE A 52 4.45 12.84 8.15
N LEU A 53 4.07 13.98 8.71
CA LEU A 53 4.58 14.44 10.00
C LEU A 53 3.95 13.73 11.20
N THR A 54 2.69 13.31 11.07
CA THR A 54 1.98 12.57 12.10
C THR A 54 2.66 11.21 12.32
N ALA A 55 3.19 10.97 13.53
CA ALA A 55 3.94 9.76 13.85
C ALA A 55 3.12 8.46 13.60
N GLY A 56 3.81 7.34 13.33
CA GLY A 56 3.20 6.02 13.19
C GLY A 56 2.71 5.40 14.51
N GLY A 57 2.24 4.15 14.44
CA GLY A 57 1.73 3.35 15.57
C GLY A 57 0.76 2.22 15.14
N GLY A 58 0.33 2.26 13.87
CA GLY A 58 -0.43 1.24 13.16
C GLY A 58 -0.31 1.53 11.66
N LEU A 59 -1.34 1.23 10.88
CA LEU A 59 -1.39 1.59 9.46
C LEU A 59 -1.21 3.11 9.29
N SER A 60 -0.33 3.56 8.38
CA SER A 60 -0.04 4.97 8.20
C SER A 60 -1.28 5.76 7.73
N PRO A 61 -1.40 7.08 8.01
CA PRO A 61 -2.51 7.89 7.49
C PRO A 61 -2.63 7.81 5.97
N ILE A 62 -1.48 7.82 5.28
CA ILE A 62 -1.36 7.70 3.82
C ILE A 62 -1.95 6.37 3.35
N SER A 63 -1.62 5.28 4.03
CA SER A 63 -2.18 3.96 3.74
C SER A 63 -3.69 3.90 4.01
N GLN A 64 -4.17 4.55 5.08
CA GLN A 64 -5.60 4.64 5.39
C GLN A 64 -6.37 5.42 4.33
N GLN A 65 -5.78 6.51 3.79
CA GLN A 65 -6.37 7.32 2.73
C GLN A 65 -6.60 6.50 1.47
N VAL A 66 -5.55 5.80 1.00
CA VAL A 66 -5.61 4.97 -0.21
C VAL A 66 -6.59 3.80 -0.02
N ASN A 67 -6.44 3.04 1.07
CA ASN A 67 -7.32 1.89 1.33
C ASN A 67 -8.78 2.34 1.52
N GLY A 68 -9.02 3.51 2.13
CA GLY A 68 -10.35 4.09 2.27
C GLY A 68 -10.97 4.49 0.92
N ALA A 69 -10.18 5.07 0.02
CA ALA A 69 -10.64 5.45 -1.32
C ALA A 69 -11.03 4.24 -2.19
N PHE A 70 -10.23 3.18 -2.14
CA PHE A 70 -10.56 1.88 -2.77
C PHE A 70 -11.75 1.20 -2.07
N GLY A 71 -11.77 1.18 -0.74
CA GLY A 71 -12.86 0.60 0.05
C GLY A 71 -14.22 1.23 -0.24
N ALA A 72 -14.26 2.56 -0.43
CA ALA A 72 -15.48 3.28 -0.84
C ALA A 72 -16.01 2.85 -2.22
N ARG A 73 -15.16 2.27 -3.06
CA ARG A 73 -15.49 1.71 -4.39
C ARG A 73 -15.71 0.20 -4.35
N GLY A 74 -15.79 -0.39 -3.16
CA GLY A 74 -16.09 -1.80 -2.96
C GLY A 74 -14.89 -2.74 -3.08
N TRP A 75 -13.66 -2.23 -3.17
CA TRP A 75 -12.45 -3.02 -3.03
C TRP A 75 -12.30 -3.49 -1.58
N ARG A 76 -11.77 -4.69 -1.38
CA ARG A 76 -11.66 -5.28 -0.05
C ARG A 76 -10.32 -5.98 0.12
N GLU A 77 -9.82 -6.01 1.34
CA GLU A 77 -8.76 -6.94 1.70
C GLU A 77 -9.28 -8.37 1.45
N MET A 78 -8.48 -9.19 0.76
CA MET A 78 -8.88 -10.55 0.38
C MET A 78 -7.77 -11.54 0.64
N LYS A 79 -8.06 -12.56 1.45
CA LYS A 79 -7.19 -13.72 1.65
C LYS A 79 -7.76 -14.92 0.90
N PHE A 80 -6.95 -15.53 0.05
CA PHE A 80 -7.32 -16.73 -0.68
C PHE A 80 -6.85 -17.97 0.07
N GLU A 81 -7.79 -18.83 0.44
CA GLU A 81 -7.42 -20.16 0.95
C GLU A 81 -7.08 -21.07 -0.22
N THR A 82 -5.81 -21.44 -0.36
CA THR A 82 -5.36 -22.30 -1.46
C THR A 82 -4.82 -23.63 -0.95
N LYS A 83 -5.14 -24.70 -1.71
CA LYS A 83 -4.75 -26.07 -1.40
C LYS A 83 -4.28 -26.74 -2.69
N ILE A 84 -3.23 -27.55 -2.58
CA ILE A 84 -2.72 -28.37 -3.67
C ILE A 84 -3.07 -29.81 -3.33
N VAL A 85 -3.78 -30.50 -4.23
CA VAL A 85 -4.18 -31.91 -4.05
C VAL A 85 -3.35 -32.77 -4.99
N VAL A 86 -2.61 -33.74 -4.44
CA VAL A 86 -1.80 -34.70 -5.20
C VAL A 86 -2.23 -36.11 -4.79
N GLY A 87 -2.94 -36.79 -5.70
CA GLY A 87 -3.64 -38.04 -5.36
C GLY A 87 -4.64 -37.78 -4.22
N ASP A 88 -4.51 -38.53 -3.13
CA ASP A 88 -5.35 -38.38 -1.93
C ASP A 88 -4.76 -37.43 -0.88
N THR A 89 -3.58 -36.86 -1.12
CA THR A 89 -2.91 -35.97 -0.15
C THR A 89 -3.19 -34.51 -0.46
N THR A 90 -3.65 -33.76 0.55
CA THR A 90 -3.88 -32.32 0.45
C THR A 90 -2.79 -31.55 1.20
N TYR A 91 -2.17 -30.60 0.50
CA TYR A 91 -1.17 -29.70 1.04
C TYR A 91 -1.76 -28.28 1.14
N ALA A 92 -1.61 -27.64 2.30
CA ALA A 92 -1.92 -26.22 2.42
C ALA A 92 -0.89 -25.40 1.63
N SER A 93 -1.36 -24.49 0.78
CA SER A 93 -0.52 -23.50 0.12
C SER A 93 -0.94 -22.13 0.64
N PRO A 94 -0.29 -21.63 1.72
CA PRO A 94 -0.69 -20.37 2.32
C PRO A 94 -0.40 -19.20 1.38
N THR A 95 -1.36 -18.29 1.25
CA THR A 95 -1.20 -17.00 0.57
C THR A 95 -1.16 -15.87 1.57
N HIS A 96 -0.70 -14.71 1.09
CA HIS A 96 -0.91 -13.46 1.81
C HIS A 96 -2.23 -12.84 1.39
N ALA A 97 -2.82 -12.05 2.30
CA ALA A 97 -3.97 -11.24 1.96
C ALA A 97 -3.51 -10.12 1.02
N VAL A 98 -4.30 -9.88 -0.03
CA VAL A 98 -4.15 -8.74 -0.93
C VAL A 98 -4.81 -7.54 -0.27
N ASP A 99 -4.11 -6.40 -0.20
CA ASP A 99 -4.61 -5.18 0.45
C ASP A 99 -5.95 -4.70 -0.16
N CYS A 100 -6.02 -4.63 -1.48
CA CYS A 100 -7.19 -4.19 -2.23
C CYS A 100 -7.47 -5.15 -3.39
N PHE A 101 -8.54 -5.94 -3.27
CA PHE A 101 -9.00 -6.86 -4.31
C PHE A 101 -10.40 -6.51 -4.79
N LYS A 102 -10.60 -6.54 -6.11
CA LYS A 102 -11.92 -6.42 -6.75
C LYS A 102 -11.92 -7.13 -8.10
N GLY A 103 -13.01 -7.83 -8.41
CA GLY A 103 -13.13 -8.59 -9.65
C GLY A 103 -12.03 -9.64 -9.77
N ARG A 104 -11.05 -9.37 -10.63
CA ARG A 104 -9.86 -10.20 -10.86
C ARG A 104 -8.56 -9.38 -10.79
N VAL A 105 -8.62 -8.21 -10.14
CA VAL A 105 -7.48 -7.30 -9.95
C VAL A 105 -7.03 -7.36 -8.49
N ALA A 106 -5.74 -7.59 -8.27
CA ALA A 106 -5.11 -7.51 -6.96
C ALA A 106 -4.21 -6.28 -6.89
N LEU A 107 -4.42 -5.41 -5.90
CA LEU A 107 -3.64 -4.20 -5.68
C LEU A 107 -3.00 -4.24 -4.29
N GLU A 108 -1.70 -4.01 -4.24
CA GLU A 108 -0.89 -3.97 -3.01
C GLU A 108 -0.36 -2.54 -2.80
N LEU A 109 -0.51 -2.03 -1.58
CA LEU A 109 0.00 -0.73 -1.16
C LEU A 109 1.26 -0.89 -0.34
N GLU A 110 2.39 -0.85 -1.02
CA GLU A 110 3.70 -0.99 -0.39
C GLU A 110 4.27 0.38 0.03
N TRP A 111 3.89 0.82 1.23
CA TRP A 111 4.27 2.12 1.80
C TRP A 111 5.23 2.02 2.98
N ASN A 112 6.51 2.33 2.72
CA ASN A 112 7.55 2.58 3.73
C ASN A 112 7.81 1.46 4.75
N ASN A 113 7.59 0.20 4.36
CA ASN A 113 7.87 -0.98 5.17
C ASN A 113 9.39 -1.22 5.27
N LYS A 114 9.91 -1.55 6.48
CA LYS A 114 11.36 -1.77 6.71
C LYS A 114 11.84 -3.12 6.17
N ASP A 115 11.01 -4.15 6.30
CA ASP A 115 11.23 -5.45 5.68
C ASP A 115 10.51 -5.40 4.32
N PRO A 116 11.23 -5.26 3.20
CA PRO A 116 10.58 -5.05 1.91
C PRO A 116 9.80 -6.31 1.52
N PHE A 117 8.48 -6.17 1.41
CA PHE A 117 7.59 -7.29 1.11
C PHE A 117 7.40 -7.55 -0.39
N PHE A 118 8.11 -6.84 -1.27
CA PHE A 118 7.95 -7.02 -2.72
C PHE A 118 8.09 -8.47 -3.19
N ASP A 119 9.04 -9.23 -2.64
CA ASP A 119 9.21 -10.65 -3.02
C ASP A 119 7.99 -11.50 -2.61
N ARG A 120 7.39 -11.17 -1.46
CA ARG A 120 6.16 -11.79 -0.95
C ARG A 120 4.96 -11.46 -1.86
N ASP A 121 4.78 -10.19 -2.18
CA ASP A 121 3.62 -9.70 -2.93
C ASP A 121 3.68 -10.15 -4.39
N LEU A 122 4.86 -10.08 -5.01
CA LEU A 122 5.07 -10.57 -6.37
C LEU A 122 4.88 -12.09 -6.45
N ASN A 123 5.35 -12.85 -5.46
CA ASN A 123 5.09 -14.28 -5.41
C ASN A 123 3.60 -14.59 -5.17
N ASN A 124 2.90 -13.76 -4.39
CA ASN A 124 1.46 -13.87 -4.18
C ASN A 124 0.71 -13.66 -5.50
N PHE A 125 1.06 -12.61 -6.26
CA PHE A 125 0.49 -12.37 -7.60
C PHE A 125 0.75 -13.53 -8.55
N ARG A 126 1.98 -14.06 -8.57
CA ARG A 126 2.33 -15.23 -9.39
C ARG A 126 1.41 -16.41 -9.09
N LEU A 127 1.28 -16.77 -7.81
CA LEU A 127 0.47 -17.91 -7.38
C LEU A 127 -1.02 -17.69 -7.71
N LEU A 128 -1.57 -16.52 -7.36
CA LEU A 128 -2.98 -16.20 -7.60
C LEU A 128 -3.31 -16.16 -9.10
N PHE A 129 -2.37 -15.70 -9.93
CA PHE A 129 -2.52 -15.72 -11.38
C PHE A 129 -2.53 -17.15 -11.94
N ASP A 130 -1.56 -17.99 -11.52
CA ASP A 130 -1.49 -19.39 -11.95
C ASP A 130 -2.74 -20.19 -11.52
N LEU A 131 -3.32 -19.86 -10.37
CA LEU A 131 -4.59 -20.41 -9.86
C LEU A 131 -5.83 -19.76 -10.48
N ARG A 132 -5.67 -18.81 -11.41
CA ARG A 132 -6.75 -18.09 -12.08
C ARG A 132 -7.65 -17.32 -11.11
N ALA A 133 -7.12 -16.87 -9.98
CA ALA A 133 -7.83 -15.99 -9.04
C ALA A 133 -7.74 -14.51 -9.47
N ILE A 134 -6.62 -14.11 -10.07
CA ILE A 134 -6.40 -12.75 -10.61
C ILE A 134 -5.95 -12.82 -12.07
N ASP A 135 -6.15 -11.75 -12.81
CA ASP A 135 -5.62 -11.56 -14.17
C ASP A 135 -4.45 -10.56 -14.20
N VAL A 136 -4.35 -9.69 -13.19
CA VAL A 136 -3.34 -8.63 -13.12
C VAL A 136 -3.10 -8.19 -11.67
N GLY A 137 -1.83 -7.95 -11.35
CA GLY A 137 -1.39 -7.31 -10.11
C GLY A 137 -1.07 -5.83 -10.30
N VAL A 138 -1.35 -5.01 -9.29
CA VAL A 138 -1.00 -3.58 -9.26
C VAL A 138 -0.23 -3.28 -7.98
N ILE A 139 0.86 -2.54 -8.06
CA ILE A 139 1.63 -2.10 -6.88
C ILE A 139 1.71 -0.59 -6.85
N LEU A 140 1.23 0.01 -5.76
CA LEU A 140 1.45 1.41 -5.45
C LEU A 140 2.58 1.51 -4.40
N THR A 141 3.62 2.27 -4.71
CA THR A 141 4.75 2.51 -3.79
C THR A 141 5.26 3.94 -3.94
N ARG A 142 6.36 4.29 -3.27
CA ARG A 142 6.95 5.63 -3.32
C ARG A 142 8.11 5.74 -4.31
N ALA A 143 8.22 6.92 -4.94
CA ALA A 143 9.42 7.30 -5.67
C ALA A 143 10.59 7.56 -4.71
N THR A 144 11.84 7.34 -5.14
CA THR A 144 13.02 7.61 -4.30
C THR A 144 13.30 9.11 -4.16
N GLU A 145 12.84 9.89 -5.12
CA GLU A 145 12.96 11.34 -5.20
C GLU A 145 12.17 12.03 -4.08
N LEU A 146 11.15 11.36 -3.54
CA LEU A 146 10.43 11.80 -2.33
C LEU A 146 11.34 11.88 -1.10
N GLN A 147 12.51 11.23 -1.11
CA GLN A 147 13.49 11.38 -0.03
C GLN A 147 13.82 12.85 0.24
N LYS A 148 13.91 13.69 -0.79
CA LYS A 148 14.17 15.13 -0.63
C LYS A 148 13.07 15.83 0.17
N VAL A 149 11.81 15.45 -0.06
CA VAL A 149 10.66 15.97 0.70
C VAL A 149 10.74 15.50 2.15
N PHE A 150 11.02 14.22 2.38
CA PHE A 150 11.14 13.67 3.73
C PHE A 150 12.30 14.29 4.51
N ASP A 151 13.44 14.53 3.87
CA ASP A 151 14.59 15.20 4.48
C ASP A 151 14.24 16.64 4.87
N GLY A 152 13.58 17.40 3.98
CA GLY A 152 13.12 18.76 4.25
C GLY A 152 12.10 18.86 5.40
N LEU A 153 11.36 17.78 5.65
CA LEU A 153 10.41 17.67 6.76
C LEU A 153 11.02 17.08 8.05
N GLY A 154 12.33 16.79 8.07
CA GLY A 154 12.99 16.15 9.21
C GLY A 154 12.58 14.69 9.44
N LYS A 155 12.04 14.04 8.41
CA LYS A 155 11.59 12.62 8.42
C LYS A 155 12.50 11.69 7.61
N GLY A 156 13.61 12.19 7.07
CA GLY A 156 14.53 11.44 6.22
C GLY A 156 14.88 10.04 6.72
N ALA A 157 15.30 9.94 7.98
CA ALA A 157 15.65 8.66 8.63
C ALA A 157 14.46 7.68 8.76
N SER A 158 13.23 8.19 8.88
CA SER A 158 12.02 7.36 8.96
C SER A 158 11.63 6.76 7.62
N TYR A 159 12.04 7.41 6.53
CA TYR A 159 11.75 7.03 5.15
C TYR A 159 13.04 6.66 4.40
N GLY A 160 14.09 6.22 5.09
CA GLY A 160 15.40 6.01 4.47
C GLY A 160 15.44 4.88 3.44
N ALA A 161 16.63 4.67 2.85
CA ALA A 161 16.87 3.68 1.82
C ALA A 161 16.65 2.22 2.25
N SER A 162 16.43 1.92 3.53
CA SER A 162 16.11 0.57 4.00
C SER A 162 14.64 0.21 3.79
N THR A 163 13.75 1.18 3.61
CA THR A 163 12.32 0.90 3.45
C THR A 163 11.92 0.59 2.00
N THR A 164 10.65 0.26 1.75
CA THR A 164 10.12 0.04 0.40
C THR A 164 10.11 1.31 -0.45
N HIS A 165 10.54 1.17 -1.70
CA HIS A 165 10.52 2.18 -2.75
C HIS A 165 10.74 1.54 -4.12
N HIS A 166 10.39 2.25 -5.18
CA HIS A 166 10.33 1.68 -6.52
C HIS A 166 11.67 1.11 -7.05
N THR A 167 12.82 1.72 -6.74
CA THR A 167 14.13 1.21 -7.20
C THR A 167 14.51 -0.14 -6.59
N LYS A 168 13.86 -0.56 -5.49
CA LYS A 168 13.96 -1.94 -4.98
C LYS A 168 12.94 -2.89 -5.61
N LEU A 169 11.78 -2.36 -6.01
CA LEU A 169 10.71 -3.13 -6.63
C LEU A 169 11.06 -3.52 -8.07
N TRP A 170 11.42 -2.56 -8.91
CA TRP A 170 11.55 -2.78 -10.35
C TRP A 170 12.56 -3.87 -10.72
N PRO A 171 13.76 -3.97 -10.10
CA PRO A 171 14.67 -5.08 -10.38
C PRO A 171 14.08 -6.47 -10.11
N ARG A 172 13.13 -6.58 -9.16
CA ARG A 172 12.44 -7.85 -8.84
C ARG A 172 11.34 -8.15 -9.86
N VAL A 173 10.61 -7.14 -10.31
CA VAL A 173 9.62 -7.29 -11.39
C VAL A 173 10.33 -7.72 -12.67
N GLU A 174 11.40 -7.02 -13.05
CA GLU A 174 12.21 -7.32 -14.24
C GLU A 174 12.94 -8.66 -14.14
N GLY A 175 13.37 -9.03 -12.92
CA GLY A 175 13.93 -10.34 -12.61
C GLY A 175 12.91 -11.49 -12.61
N GLY A 176 11.63 -11.21 -12.90
CA GLY A 176 10.60 -12.23 -13.04
C GLY A 176 9.91 -12.63 -11.74
N GLY A 177 9.96 -11.82 -10.68
CA GLY A 177 9.34 -12.12 -9.38
C GLY A 177 7.82 -12.37 -9.46
N GLY A 178 7.13 -11.71 -10.40
CA GLY A 178 5.70 -11.94 -10.67
C GLY A 178 5.41 -13.16 -11.57
N GLY A 179 6.45 -13.85 -12.06
CA GLY A 179 6.33 -14.99 -12.95
C GLY A 179 5.51 -14.68 -14.22
N GLY A 180 4.40 -15.41 -14.37
CA GLY A 180 3.44 -15.27 -15.47
C GLY A 180 2.50 -14.08 -15.38
N CYS A 181 2.33 -13.52 -14.17
CA CYS A 181 1.34 -12.50 -13.87
C CYS A 181 1.70 -11.14 -14.50
N PRO A 182 0.79 -10.49 -15.23
CA PRO A 182 0.91 -9.07 -15.58
C PRO A 182 0.95 -8.20 -14.33
N VAL A 183 1.91 -7.28 -14.25
CA VAL A 183 2.07 -6.37 -13.10
C VAL A 183 2.19 -4.92 -13.58
N LEU A 184 1.37 -4.02 -13.05
CA LEU A 184 1.49 -2.58 -13.25
C LEU A 184 1.94 -1.91 -11.95
N THR A 185 2.94 -1.05 -12.03
CA THR A 185 3.49 -0.36 -10.85
C THR A 185 3.34 1.15 -11.00
N PHE A 186 2.98 1.80 -9.89
CA PHE A 186 2.93 3.25 -9.75
C PHE A 186 3.84 3.66 -8.60
N ALA A 187 4.82 4.51 -8.86
CA ALA A 187 5.63 5.14 -7.82
C ALA A 187 5.22 6.60 -7.63
N ILE A 188 4.68 6.94 -6.46
CA ILE A 188 4.25 8.31 -6.09
C ILE A 188 5.45 9.25 -6.20
N ARG A 189 5.37 10.25 -7.08
CA ARG A 189 6.43 11.25 -7.27
C ARG A 189 6.22 12.49 -6.39
N PRO A 190 7.25 13.36 -6.22
CA PRO A 190 7.13 14.60 -5.44
C PRO A 190 6.04 15.56 -5.89
N GLU A 191 5.59 15.50 -7.14
CA GLU A 191 4.53 16.35 -7.68
C GLU A 191 3.18 16.14 -6.97
N LEU A 192 3.00 15.00 -6.30
CA LEU A 192 1.81 14.71 -5.48
C LEU A 192 1.89 15.27 -4.05
N TYR A 193 3.05 15.79 -3.64
CA TYR A 193 3.23 16.38 -2.31
C TYR A 193 2.51 17.72 -2.20
N VAL A 194 1.74 17.88 -1.12
CA VAL A 194 1.05 19.12 -0.80
C VAL A 194 1.38 19.53 0.63
N ASP A 195 1.88 20.75 0.81
CA ASP A 195 1.94 21.40 2.11
C ASP A 195 0.56 21.95 2.46
N ASP A 196 -0.17 21.21 3.27
CA ASP A 196 -1.51 21.55 3.75
C ASP A 196 -1.51 22.44 5.01
N GLY A 197 -0.33 22.93 5.41
CA GLY A 197 -0.16 23.94 6.46
C GLY A 197 -0.22 23.41 7.90
N PRO A 198 0.09 24.29 8.88
CA PRO A 198 0.15 23.92 10.29
C PRO A 198 -1.22 23.54 10.88
N GLU A 199 -2.30 24.20 10.46
CA GLU A 199 -3.64 23.92 10.96
C GLU A 199 -4.08 22.49 10.62
N ALA A 200 -3.74 21.99 9.43
CA ALA A 200 -4.04 20.62 9.04
C ALA A 200 -3.27 19.61 9.89
N LEU A 201 -2.00 19.90 10.19
CA LEU A 201 -1.19 19.10 11.11
C LEU A 201 -1.79 19.07 12.52
N GLU A 202 -2.20 20.21 13.06
CA GLU A 202 -2.85 20.29 14.38
C GLU A 202 -4.13 19.45 14.42
N ARG A 203 -4.98 19.55 13.38
CA ARG A 203 -6.18 18.71 13.24
C ARG A 203 -5.84 17.22 13.19
N ALA A 204 -4.83 16.83 12.40
CA ALA A 204 -4.40 15.44 12.27
C ALA A 204 -3.89 14.86 13.61
N VAL A 205 -3.07 15.63 14.33
CA VAL A 205 -2.55 15.25 15.66
C VAL A 205 -3.69 15.10 16.67
N LYS A 206 -4.63 16.05 16.71
CA LYS A 206 -5.81 15.99 17.59
C LYS A 206 -6.68 14.77 17.29
N ALA A 207 -7.02 14.54 16.02
CA ALA A 207 -7.82 13.39 15.60
C ALA A 207 -7.15 12.05 15.97
N LYS A 208 -5.82 11.97 15.86
CA LYS A 208 -5.06 10.79 16.30
C LYS A 208 -5.16 10.58 17.81
N ALA A 209 -4.98 11.63 18.61
CA ALA A 209 -5.07 11.56 20.06
C ALA A 209 -6.45 11.07 20.52
N GLU A 210 -7.52 11.58 19.90
CA GLU A 210 -8.89 11.15 20.17
C GLU A 210 -9.13 9.68 19.81
N ARG A 211 -8.64 9.21 18.65
CA ARG A 211 -8.71 7.79 18.26
C ARG A 211 -7.96 6.89 19.24
N ALA A 212 -6.76 7.31 19.67
CA ALA A 212 -5.96 6.57 20.65
C ALA A 212 -6.67 6.49 22.01
N ALA A 213 -7.27 7.59 22.47
CA ALA A 213 -8.06 7.63 23.71
C ALA A 213 -9.27 6.69 23.64
N ARG A 214 -10.03 6.72 22.53
CA ARG A 214 -11.17 5.80 22.30
C ARG A 214 -10.73 4.34 22.29
N ARG A 215 -9.57 4.03 21.70
CA ARG A 215 -9.02 2.67 21.68
C ARG A 215 -8.65 2.20 23.08
N ARG A 216 -8.03 3.05 23.90
CA ARG A 216 -7.70 2.77 25.31
C ARG A 216 -8.96 2.51 26.16
N MET A 217 -9.99 3.33 25.98
CA MET A 217 -11.28 3.13 26.67
C MET A 217 -11.95 1.80 26.29
N ARG A 218 -11.88 1.40 25.01
CA ARG A 218 -12.42 0.11 24.54
C ARG A 218 -11.60 -1.10 24.96
N SER A 219 -10.29 -0.96 25.17
CA SER A 219 -9.43 -2.09 25.56
C SER A 219 -9.45 -2.44 27.05
N GLY A 220 -10.14 -1.65 27.89
CA GLY A 220 -10.41 -2.01 29.29
C GLY A 220 -9.16 -2.26 30.16
N VAL A 221 -8.01 -1.66 29.86
CA VAL A 221 -6.83 -1.75 30.73
C VAL A 221 -7.04 -0.77 31.90
N PRO A 222 -7.18 -1.24 33.16
CA PRO A 222 -7.34 -0.35 34.30
C PRO A 222 -6.10 0.54 34.42
N LEU A 223 -6.31 1.80 34.78
CA LEU A 223 -5.24 2.65 35.29
C LEU A 223 -4.68 1.95 36.53
N ASP A 224 -3.41 1.56 36.47
CA ASP A 224 -2.63 1.23 37.67
C ASP A 224 -2.56 2.51 38.51
N LEU A 225 -3.55 2.66 39.39
CA LEU A 225 -3.52 3.66 40.45
C LEU A 225 -2.48 3.14 41.42
N GLY A 226 -1.26 3.67 41.29
CA GLY A 226 -0.15 3.37 42.17
C GLY A 226 -0.63 3.36 43.62
N SER A 227 -0.43 2.23 44.28
CA SER A 227 -0.59 2.10 45.71
C SER A 227 0.50 2.95 46.38
N GLU A 228 0.10 4.12 46.86
CA GLU A 228 0.68 4.71 48.06
C GLU A 228 0.39 3.77 49.24
N GLU A 229 1.40 2.99 49.65
CA GLU A 229 1.59 2.53 51.02
C GLU A 229 3.10 2.75 51.25
N GLY A 230 3.57 3.61 52.15
CA GLY A 230 3.12 3.82 53.52
C GLY A 230 4.27 3.36 54.41
N ASP A 231 4.93 4.31 55.07
CA ASP A 231 6.05 4.12 56.00
C ASP A 231 5.79 3.04 57.06
N ALA A 232 6.83 2.26 57.42
CA ALA A 232 7.14 1.92 58.82
C ALA A 232 8.50 1.19 58.96
N GLU A 233 9.36 1.80 59.79
CA GLU A 233 10.59 1.34 60.46
C GLU A 233 11.88 1.03 59.67
#